data_AF-A0A7L5UGI4-F1
#
_entry.id   AF-A0A7L5UGI4-F1
#
_cell.length_a   1.000
_cell.length_b   1.000
_cell.length_c   1.000
_cell.angle_alpha   90.00
_cell.angle_beta   90.00
_cell.angle_gamma   90.00
#
_symmetry.space_group_name_H-M   'P 1'
#
loop_
_entity.id
_entity.type
_entity.pdbx_description
1 polymer ?
#
loop_
_entity_poly.entity_id
_entity_poly.type
_entity_poly.pdbx_seq_one_letter_code
_entity_poly.pdbx_strand_id
1 'polypeptide(L)'
;MRYDQSVTLIQNQVNDDDDSLDQVVTDVKTPVKANVQSTKVTTASGKTFRSLIVRVYGDYQANQIQIGSKIFEVQDTSKHNCRTDFTLITNEVIFHG
;
A
#
# COMPACT_ATOMS: atom_id res chain seq x y z
N MET A 1 4.71 2.21 -19.04
CA MET A 1 4.80 1.57 -17.71
C MET A 1 4.19 0.18 -17.83
N ARG A 2 4.88 -0.90 -17.44
CA ARG A 2 4.34 -2.27 -17.53
C ARG A 2 3.78 -2.69 -16.17
N TYR A 3 2.56 -3.23 -16.16
CA TYR A 3 1.86 -3.75 -14.97
C TYR A 3 1.92 -5.29 -15.00
N ASP A 4 3.12 -5.84 -14.87
CA ASP A 4 3.37 -7.28 -15.00
C ASP A 4 3.28 -8.02 -13.66
N GLN A 5 3.55 -7.33 -12.55
CA GLN A 5 3.48 -7.89 -11.21
C GLN A 5 2.04 -8.01 -10.71
N SER A 6 1.76 -9.07 -9.96
CA SER A 6 0.48 -9.25 -9.27
C SER A 6 0.65 -8.89 -7.79
N VAL A 7 -0.25 -8.07 -7.27
CA VAL A 7 -0.33 -7.70 -5.85
C VAL A 7 -1.77 -7.85 -5.37
N THR A 8 -1.98 -7.99 -4.06
CA THR A 8 -3.32 -7.99 -3.47
C THR A 8 -3.49 -6.73 -2.65
N LEU A 9 -4.46 -5.90 -3.02
CA LEU A 9 -4.90 -4.75 -2.25
C LEU A 9 -5.80 -5.25 -1.12
N ILE A 10 -5.58 -4.80 0.10
CA ILE A 10 -6.36 -5.15 1.27
C ILE A 10 -6.95 -3.85 1.82
N GLN A 11 -8.28 -3.77 1.83
CA GLN A 11 -9.02 -2.64 2.36
C GLN A 11 -9.84 -3.09 3.57
N ASN A 12 -9.65 -2.40 4.69
CA ASN A 12 -10.41 -2.64 5.90
C ASN A 12 -11.71 -1.86 5.78
N GLN A 13 -12.83 -2.58 5.78
CA GLN A 13 -14.16 -1.99 5.85
C GLN A 13 -14.67 -2.13 7.27
N VAL A 14 -15.03 -1.00 7.86
CA VAL A 14 -15.76 -0.96 9.12
C VAL A 14 -17.22 -1.19 8.78
N ASN A 15 -17.79 -2.28 9.29
CA ASN A 15 -19.23 -2.47 9.26
C ASN A 15 -19.80 -1.76 10.49
N ASP A 16 -20.39 -0.59 10.27
CA ASP A 16 -21.28 0.03 11.25
C ASP A 16 -22.62 -0.71 11.18
N ASP A 17 -22.73 -1.84 11.89
CA ASP A 17 -24.04 -2.32 12.30
C ASP A 17 -24.48 -1.45 13.48
N ASP A 18 -25.50 -0.63 13.26
CA ASP A 18 -26.03 0.42 14.16
C ASP A 18 -26.52 -0.13 15.54
N ASP A 19 -26.59 -1.47 15.68
CA ASP A 19 -27.07 -2.18 16.87
C ASP A 19 -25.98 -2.99 17.63
N SER A 20 -24.71 -2.96 17.20
CA SER A 20 -23.63 -3.73 17.86
C SER A 20 -22.59 -2.82 18.52
N LEU A 21 -22.31 -3.07 19.81
CA LEU A 21 -21.20 -2.43 20.55
C LEU A 21 -19.82 -2.90 20.06
N ASP A 22 -19.77 -3.97 19.26
CA ASP A 22 -18.55 -4.54 18.72
C ASP A 22 -18.39 -4.13 17.24
N GLN A 23 -17.38 -3.30 16.97
CA GLN A 23 -17.02 -2.88 15.62
C GLN A 23 -16.36 -4.04 14.86
N VAL A 24 -17.07 -4.63 13.89
CA VAL A 24 -16.53 -5.71 13.06
C VAL A 24 -15.79 -5.11 11.86
N VAL A 25 -14.47 -5.30 11.82
CA VAL A 25 -13.63 -4.95 10.68
C VAL A 25 -13.57 -6.13 9.71
N THR A 26 -13.98 -5.91 8.46
CA THR A 26 -13.88 -6.90 7.39
C THR A 26 -12.78 -6.50 6.40
N ASP A 27 -11.89 -7.44 6.08
CA ASP A 27 -10.85 -7.22 5.07
C ASP A 27 -11.34 -7.61 3.68
N VAL A 28 -11.46 -6.63 2.79
CA VAL A 28 -11.72 -6.86 1.37
C VAL A 28 -10.39 -7.01 0.62
N LYS A 29 -10.18 -8.17 0.01
CA LYS A 29 -8.94 -8.50 -0.72
C LYS A 29 -9.18 -8.45 -2.24
N THR A 30 -8.49 -7.54 -2.92
CA THR A 30 -8.61 -7.32 -4.36
C THR A 30 -7.29 -7.61 -5.08
N PRO A 31 -7.15 -8.73 -5.80
CA PRO A 31 -5.95 -8.99 -6.60
C PRO A 31 -5.93 -8.09 -7.85
N VAL A 32 -4.80 -7.42 -8.08
CA VAL A 32 -4.63 -6.49 -9.21
C VAL A 32 -3.26 -6.64 -9.87
N LYS A 33 -3.17 -6.18 -11.13
CA LYS A 33 -1.89 -5.98 -11.81
C LYS A 33 -1.30 -4.63 -11.44
N ALA A 34 -0.03 -4.64 -11.06
CA ALA A 34 0.68 -3.47 -10.57
C ALA A 34 2.07 -3.34 -11.21
N ASN A 35 2.61 -2.12 -11.16
CA ASN A 35 4.03 -1.84 -11.34
C ASN A 35 4.62 -1.51 -9.97
N VAL A 36 5.53 -2.35 -9.45
CA VAL A 36 6.20 -2.11 -8.17
C VAL A 36 7.62 -1.61 -8.42
N GLN A 37 7.93 -0.43 -7.89
CA GLN A 37 9.23 0.19 -8.00
C GLN A 37 9.82 0.45 -6.61
N SER A 38 11.07 0.06 -6.37
CA SER A 38 11.78 0.42 -5.14
C SER A 38 12.38 1.81 -5.25
N THR A 39 12.20 2.61 -4.21
CA THR A 39 12.76 3.96 -4.07
C THR A 39 13.35 4.17 -2.68
N LYS A 40 14.06 5.27 -2.48
CA LYS A 40 14.56 5.71 -1.17
C LYS A 40 13.75 6.93 -0.73
N VAL A 41 13.31 6.94 0.52
CA VAL A 41 12.63 8.09 1.13
C VAL A 41 13.50 8.56 2.29
N THR A 42 13.89 9.83 2.25
CA THR A 42 14.64 10.48 3.33
C THR A 42 13.65 11.29 4.15
N THR A 43 13.55 10.99 5.44
CA THR A 43 12.69 11.72 6.38
C THR A 43 13.32 13.06 6.75
N ALA A 44 12.51 13.97 7.31
CA ALA A 44 13.00 15.25 7.84
C ALA A 44 14.09 15.09 8.93
N SER A 45 14.12 13.94 9.62
CA SER A 45 15.17 13.57 10.58
C SER A 45 16.48 13.10 9.94
N GLY A 46 16.60 13.11 8.61
CA GLY A 46 17.79 12.68 7.86
C GLY A 46 17.94 11.17 7.70
N LYS A 47 17.01 10.36 8.24
CA LYS A 47 17.02 8.91 8.08
C LYS A 47 16.51 8.53 6.70
N THR A 48 17.23 7.63 6.03
CA THR A 48 16.82 7.12 4.72
C THR A 48 16.27 5.70 4.86
N PHE A 49 15.05 5.51 4.39
CA PHE A 49 14.35 4.23 4.37
C PHE A 49 14.21 3.74 2.94
N ARG A 50 14.23 2.43 2.78
CA ARG A 50 13.77 1.83 1.54
C ARG A 50 12.25 1.86 1.50
N SER A 51 11.70 2.29 0.37
CA SER A 51 10.27 2.38 0.12
C SER A 51 9.94 1.66 -1.18
N LEU A 52 8.69 1.25 -1.32
CA LEU A 52 8.12 0.71 -2.55
C LEU A 52 6.98 1.61 -3.00
N ILE A 53 6.96 1.96 -4.28
CA ILE A 53 5.83 2.59 -4.95
C ILE A 53 5.12 1.50 -5.74
N VAL A 54 3.86 1.22 -5.41
CA VAL A 54 3.00 0.28 -6.12
C VAL A 54 2.01 1.08 -6.94
N ARG A 55 2.13 1.02 -8.26
CA ARG A 55 1.23 1.73 -9.18
C ARG A 55 0.22 0.74 -9.75
N VAL A 56 -1.06 1.06 -9.65
CA VAL A 56 -2.17 0.24 -10.16
C VAL A 56 -2.97 1.06 -11.16
N TYR A 57 -3.33 0.47 -12.29
CA TYR A 57 -4.20 1.14 -13.26
C TYR A 57 -5.65 1.13 -12.76
N GLY A 58 -6.32 2.28 -12.76
CA GLY A 58 -7.64 2.49 -12.18
C GLY A 58 -7.60 3.27 -10.88
N ASP A 59 -8.77 3.47 -10.27
CA ASP A 59 -8.92 4.13 -8.98
C ASP A 59 -9.19 3.09 -7.89
N TYR A 60 -8.29 3.00 -6.92
CA TYR A 60 -8.33 2.03 -5.84
C TYR A 60 -8.06 2.68 -4.49
N GLN A 61 -8.49 1.99 -3.43
CA GLN A 61 -8.14 2.28 -2.06
C GLN A 61 -7.66 1.00 -1.38
N ALA A 62 -6.64 1.12 -0.54
CA ALA A 62 -6.08 0.01 0.20
C ALA A 62 -5.46 0.54 1.50
N ASN A 63 -5.61 -0.21 2.58
CA ASN A 63 -4.91 0.04 3.85
C ASN A 63 -3.59 -0.73 3.87
N GLN A 64 -3.57 -1.92 3.26
CA GLN A 64 -2.40 -2.77 3.15
C GLN A 64 -2.26 -3.34 1.74
N ILE A 65 -1.03 -3.69 1.36
CA ILE A 65 -0.73 -4.36 0.09
C ILE A 65 0.09 -5.61 0.36
N GLN A 66 -0.38 -6.74 -0.14
CA GLN A 66 0.38 -7.98 -0.15
C GLN A 66 1.17 -8.12 -1.45
N ILE A 67 2.48 -8.33 -1.34
CA ILE A 67 3.40 -8.59 -2.45
C ILE A 67 4.13 -9.90 -2.14
N GLY A 68 3.78 -10.98 -2.86
CA GLY A 68 4.24 -12.33 -2.53
C GLY A 68 3.71 -12.77 -1.16
N SER A 69 4.62 -13.13 -0.24
CA SER A 69 4.30 -13.53 1.14
C SER A 69 4.34 -12.39 2.16
N LYS A 70 4.68 -11.17 1.73
CA LYS A 70 4.84 -10.01 2.62
C LYS A 70 3.63 -9.08 2.52
N ILE A 71 3.20 -8.54 3.65
CA ILE A 71 2.16 -7.51 3.75
C ILE A 71 2.85 -6.21 4.16
N PHE A 72 2.47 -5.12 3.50
CA PHE A 72 2.97 -3.78 3.75
C PHE A 72 1.81 -2.85 4.06
N GLU A 73 1.99 -1.95 5.02
CA GLU A 73 1.05 -0.87 5.28
C GLU A 73 1.23 0.26 4.27
N VAL A 74 0.10 0.76 3.76
CA VAL A 74 0.06 1.94 2.90
C VAL A 74 0.30 3.18 3.75
N GLN A 75 1.33 3.94 3.40
CA GLN A 75 1.72 5.16 4.09
C GLN A 75 1.13 6.40 3.43
N ASP A 76 1.02 6.37 2.10
CA ASP A 76 0.41 7.43 1.31
C ASP A 76 -0.26 6.86 0.06
N THR A 77 -1.36 7.50 -0.36
CA THR A 77 -2.09 7.16 -1.58
C THR A 77 -2.25 8.40 -2.44
N SER A 78 -1.63 8.37 -3.62
CA SER A 78 -1.72 9.43 -4.61
C SER A 78 -2.58 8.99 -5.78
N LYS A 79 -3.67 9.72 -6.05
CA LYS A 79 -4.56 9.45 -7.18
C LYS A 79 -4.19 10.33 -8.38
N HIS A 80 -4.10 9.71 -9.55
CA HIS A 80 -3.81 10.35 -10.82
C HIS A 80 -4.89 9.97 -11.85
N ASN A 81 -4.86 10.63 -13.02
CA ASN A 81 -5.77 10.28 -14.09
C ASN A 81 -5.51 8.82 -14.54
N CYS A 82 -6.49 7.94 -14.28
CA CYS A 82 -6.46 6.50 -14.57
C CYS A 82 -5.45 5.65 -13.76
N ARG A 83 -4.90 6.14 -12.64
CA ARG A 83 -3.91 5.38 -11.85
C ARG A 83 -3.94 5.77 -10.37
N THR A 84 -3.74 4.78 -9.50
CA THR A 84 -3.45 4.99 -8.08
C THR A 84 -2.02 4.55 -7.77
N ASP A 85 -1.28 5.41 -7.08
CA ASP A 85 0.07 5.14 -6.59
C ASP A 85 0.02 4.98 -5.07
N PHE A 86 0.46 3.83 -4.58
CA PHE A 86 0.59 3.54 -3.16
C PHE A 86 2.05 3.58 -2.75
N THR A 87 2.36 4.39 -1.74
CA THR A 87 3.69 4.43 -1.14
C THR A 87 3.72 3.54 0.09
N LEU A 88 4.66 2.60 0.11
CA LEU A 88 4.90 1.65 1.19
C LEU A 88 6.27 1.94 1.79
N ILE A 89 6.38 2.02 3.11
CA ILE A 89 7.70 2.04 3.78
C ILE A 89 8.06 0.60 4.13
N THR A 90 9.28 0.19 3.78
CA THR A 90 9.81 -1.08 4.27
C THR A 90 10.50 -0.82 5.61
N ASN A 91 10.38 -1.75 6.57
CA ASN A 91 11.06 -1.62 7.88
C ASN A 91 12.60 -1.73 7.78
N GLU A 92 13.18 -1.69 6.58
CA GLU A 92 14.62 -1.70 6.34
C GLU A 92 15.17 -0.26 6.38
N VAL A 93 15.94 0.05 7.42
CA VAL A 93 16.70 1.30 7.56
C VAL A 93 17.98 1.19 6.72
N ILE A 94 18.24 2.18 5.87
CA ILE A 94 19.51 2.26 5.12
C ILE A 94 20.48 3.10 5.97
N PHE A 95 21.45 2.44 6.61
CA PHE A 95 22.57 3.12 7.24
C PHE A 95 23.60 3.51 6.18
N HIS A 96 23.94 4.79 6.11
CA HIS A 96 25.13 5.25 5.40
C HIS A 96 26.27 5.23 6.42
N GLY A 97 27.21 4.30 6.25
CA GLY A 97 28.48 4.28 6.97
C GLY A 97 29.50 5.21 6.34
#